data_AF-A0A2X1PNX8-F1
#
_entry.id   AF-A0A2X1PNX8-F1
#
_cell.length_a   1.000
_cell.length_b   1.000
_cell.length_c   1.000
_cell.angle_alpha   90.00
_cell.angle_beta   90.00
_cell.angle_gamma   90.00
#
_symmetry.space_group_name_H-M   'P 1'
#
loop_
_entity.id
_entity.type
_entity.pdbx_description
1 polymer ?
#
loop_
_entity_poly.entity_id
_entity_poly.type
_entity_poly.pdbx_seq_one_letter_code
_entity_poly.pdbx_strand_id
1 'polypeptide(L)'
;MAGDSISYQKQIALYDPITHVKLMNEGKLHGWILQGFNVLNALPNKNKTLSGMSKLKYLVVMDPLQTESSEFWRNFGESNDVNPAEIQTEVFRLPTTCFAEEDGSIVNSGRWAQWHWKGCDQPGEALPDVDILSMLREEMHELYKKEGGQGIESFEAMTWNYAQPHSPSAVELAKELNGYALEDLYDPNGNLMYKKGQLLNGFCTFT
;
A
#
# COMPACT_ATOMS: atom_id res chain seq x y z
N MET A 1 -31.30 -3.07 2.37
CA MET A 1 -30.79 -1.68 2.40
C MET A 1 -30.19 -1.25 3.75
N ALA A 2 -30.59 -1.79 4.92
CA ALA A 2 -29.94 -1.47 6.21
C ALA A 2 -28.79 -2.44 6.62
N GLY A 3 -28.70 -3.63 6.00
CA GLY A 3 -27.63 -4.61 6.27
C GLY A 3 -26.29 -4.24 5.64
N ASP A 4 -26.32 -3.64 4.44
CA ASP A 4 -25.11 -3.31 3.68
C ASP A 4 -24.33 -2.13 4.29
N SER A 5 -25.03 -1.14 4.87
CA SER A 5 -24.40 0.04 5.48
C SER A 5 -23.63 -0.29 6.75
N ILE A 6 -24.08 -1.26 7.56
CA ILE A 6 -23.37 -1.71 8.76
C ILE A 6 -22.12 -2.51 8.40
N SER A 7 -22.16 -3.31 7.32
CA SER A 7 -20.98 -4.02 6.82
C SER A 7 -19.94 -3.05 6.25
N TYR A 8 -20.41 -2.03 5.53
CA TYR A 8 -19.57 -0.99 4.93
C TYR A 8 -18.90 -0.09 5.99
N GLN A 9 -19.62 0.30 7.04
CA GLN A 9 -19.04 1.05 8.16
C GLN A 9 -18.00 0.23 8.94
N LYS A 10 -18.20 -1.09 9.08
CA LYS A 10 -17.17 -1.97 9.66
C LYS A 10 -15.93 -2.06 8.77
N GLN A 11 -16.09 -2.06 7.46
CA GLN A 11 -14.97 -2.03 6.51
C GLN A 11 -14.21 -0.69 6.55
N ILE A 12 -14.90 0.46 6.59
CA ILE A 12 -14.23 1.77 6.73
C ILE A 12 -13.45 1.85 8.05
N ALA A 13 -14.01 1.33 9.14
CA ALA A 13 -13.31 1.31 10.44
C ALA A 13 -12.02 0.49 10.41
N LEU A 14 -11.88 -0.48 9.50
CA LEU A 14 -10.64 -1.24 9.31
C LEU A 14 -9.54 -0.44 8.61
N TYR A 15 -9.86 0.66 7.91
CA TYR A 15 -8.89 1.52 7.21
C TYR A 15 -8.66 2.87 7.92
N ASP A 16 -9.35 3.13 9.03
CA ASP A 16 -9.20 4.36 9.80
C ASP A 16 -8.00 4.27 10.78
N PRO A 17 -6.95 5.10 10.63
CA PRO A 17 -5.80 5.05 11.51
C PRO A 17 -6.13 5.43 12.96
N ILE A 18 -7.20 6.19 13.23
CA ILE A 18 -7.65 6.47 14.60
C ILE A 18 -8.21 5.20 15.25
N THR A 19 -8.94 4.40 14.49
CA THR A 19 -9.41 3.08 14.93
C THR A 19 -8.24 2.12 15.15
N HIS A 20 -7.20 2.14 14.31
CA HIS A 20 -5.97 1.37 14.57
C HIS A 20 -5.32 1.75 15.89
N VAL A 21 -5.19 3.06 16.20
CA VAL A 21 -4.65 3.52 17.50
C VAL A 21 -5.45 2.98 18.68
N LYS A 22 -6.78 2.92 18.56
CA LYS A 22 -7.63 2.28 19.57
C LYS A 22 -7.33 0.79 19.70
N LEU A 23 -7.32 0.05 18.58
CA LEU A 23 -7.10 -1.41 18.59
C LEU A 23 -5.71 -1.81 19.09
N MET A 24 -4.66 -1.04 18.75
CA MET A 24 -3.31 -1.22 19.32
C MET A 24 -3.33 -1.05 20.84
N ASN A 25 -4.00 -0.02 21.34
CA ASN A 25 -4.09 0.22 22.78
C ASN A 25 -4.87 -0.86 23.54
N GLU A 26 -5.84 -1.49 22.88
CA GLU A 26 -6.59 -2.66 23.36
C GLU A 26 -5.85 -4.00 23.16
N GLY A 27 -4.67 -4.00 22.53
CA GLY A 27 -3.89 -5.21 22.25
C GLY A 27 -4.48 -6.11 21.16
N LYS A 28 -5.38 -5.58 20.32
CA LYS A 28 -6.09 -6.30 19.25
C LYS A 28 -5.48 -6.12 17.86
N LEU A 29 -4.52 -5.19 17.72
CA LEU A 29 -3.73 -5.04 16.50
C LEU A 29 -2.29 -5.47 16.79
N HIS A 30 -1.79 -6.44 16.03
CA HIS A 30 -0.46 -7.02 16.24
C HIS A 30 0.61 -6.46 15.30
N GLY A 31 0.22 -6.05 14.10
CA GLY A 31 1.12 -5.52 13.09
C GLY A 31 0.56 -4.25 12.48
N TRP A 32 1.45 -3.37 12.03
CA TRP A 32 1.07 -2.20 11.26
C TRP A 32 2.10 -1.90 10.17
N ILE A 33 1.63 -1.50 8.99
CA ILE A 33 2.47 -1.09 7.87
C ILE A 33 2.21 0.41 7.65
N LEU A 34 3.28 1.19 7.74
CA LEU A 34 3.28 2.63 7.48
C LEU A 34 4.05 2.89 6.18
N GLN A 35 3.31 3.08 5.09
CA GLN A 35 3.86 3.42 3.78
C GLN A 35 3.72 4.93 3.55
N GLY A 36 4.84 5.65 3.53
CA GLY A 36 4.88 7.10 3.30
C GLY A 36 4.02 7.92 4.28
N PHE A 37 3.77 7.41 5.50
CA PHE A 37 2.88 8.05 6.46
C PHE A 37 3.46 8.10 7.88
N ASN A 38 3.89 9.30 8.29
CA ASN A 38 4.42 9.56 9.62
C ASN A 38 3.30 9.86 10.65
N VAL A 39 2.71 8.79 11.19
CA VAL A 39 1.53 8.85 12.07
C VAL A 39 1.75 9.55 13.41
N LEU A 40 2.98 9.56 13.97
CA LEU A 40 3.26 10.29 15.21
C LEU A 40 3.12 11.81 15.07
N ASN A 41 3.39 12.34 13.88
CA ASN A 41 3.26 13.77 13.60
C ASN A 41 1.88 14.12 12.99
N ALA A 42 1.23 13.17 12.32
CA ALA A 42 -0.01 13.43 11.61
C ALA A 42 -1.29 13.16 12.43
N LEU A 43 -1.27 12.17 13.33
CA LEU A 43 -2.47 11.78 14.08
C LEU A 43 -2.66 12.64 15.33
N PRO A 44 -3.91 12.88 15.76
CA PRO A 44 -4.18 13.60 17.00
C PRO A 44 -3.71 12.79 18.21
N ASN A 45 -3.25 13.51 19.24
CA ASN A 45 -2.78 12.93 20.50
C ASN A 45 -1.62 11.92 20.30
N LYS A 46 -0.43 12.46 19.99
CA LYS A 46 0.83 11.73 19.84
C LYS A 46 1.04 10.69 20.95
N ASN A 47 0.83 11.03 22.22
CA ASN A 47 1.11 10.14 23.35
C ASN A 47 0.24 8.87 23.31
N LYS A 48 -1.01 8.98 22.87
CA LYS A 48 -1.89 7.82 22.70
C LYS A 48 -1.46 6.94 21.53
N THR A 49 -1.04 7.55 20.42
CA THR A 49 -0.50 6.84 19.25
C THR A 49 0.77 6.08 19.64
N LEU A 50 1.71 6.77 20.31
CA LEU A 50 2.95 6.19 20.84
C LEU A 50 2.68 5.00 21.76
N SER A 51 1.77 5.15 22.74
CA SER A 51 1.36 4.07 23.63
C SER A 51 0.79 2.85 22.89
N GLY A 52 0.09 3.08 21.77
CA GLY A 52 -0.39 2.02 20.89
C GLY A 52 0.76 1.32 20.15
N MET A 53 1.64 2.10 19.50
CA MET A 53 2.79 1.57 18.76
C MET A 53 3.72 0.72 19.63
N SER A 54 3.90 1.09 20.91
CA SER A 54 4.69 0.30 21.87
C SER A 54 4.09 -1.06 22.25
N LYS A 55 2.83 -1.33 21.87
CA LYS A 55 2.13 -2.61 22.13
C LYS A 55 2.07 -3.51 20.89
N LEU A 56 2.51 -3.03 19.72
CA LEU A 56 2.59 -3.83 18.51
C LEU A 56 3.57 -5.00 18.70
N LYS A 57 3.38 -6.06 17.92
CA LYS A 57 4.37 -7.13 17.79
C LYS A 57 5.40 -6.75 16.74
N TYR A 58 4.95 -6.22 15.61
CA TYR A 58 5.83 -5.70 14.58
C TYR A 58 5.28 -4.40 13.97
N LEU A 59 6.20 -3.59 13.44
CA LEU A 59 5.94 -2.38 12.69
C LEU A 59 6.80 -2.41 11.43
N VAL A 60 6.20 -2.26 10.26
CA VAL A 60 6.92 -2.06 9.00
C VAL A 60 6.78 -0.61 8.59
N VAL A 61 7.89 0.08 8.34
CA VAL A 61 7.91 1.44 7.81
C VAL A 61 8.59 1.43 6.45
N MET A 62 7.89 1.93 5.44
CA MET A 62 8.36 2.11 4.07
C MET A 62 8.38 3.60 3.78
N ASP A 63 9.56 4.19 3.66
CA ASP A 63 9.73 5.63 3.47
C ASP A 63 11.11 5.94 2.85
N PRO A 64 11.25 6.98 1.99
CA PRO A 64 12.57 7.40 1.51
C PRO A 64 13.38 8.13 2.58
N LEU A 65 12.77 8.49 3.71
CA LEU A 65 13.38 9.22 4.81
C LEU A 65 13.23 8.48 6.14
N GLN A 66 14.11 8.84 7.08
CA GLN A 66 13.90 8.49 8.48
C GLN A 66 12.77 9.35 9.05
N THR A 67 11.78 8.72 9.68
CA THR A 67 10.61 9.38 10.28
C THR A 67 10.55 9.15 11.79
N GLU A 68 9.87 10.03 12.52
CA GLU A 68 9.60 9.87 13.95
C GLU A 68 8.86 8.56 14.22
N SER A 69 7.94 8.17 13.35
CA SER A 69 7.23 6.90 13.46
C SER A 69 8.17 5.68 13.35
N SER A 70 9.24 5.76 12.54
CA SER A 70 10.24 4.68 12.45
C SER A 70 11.14 4.55 13.69
N GLU A 71 11.28 5.63 14.45
CA GLU A 71 12.17 5.71 15.62
C GLU A 71 11.39 5.92 16.93
N PHE A 72 10.09 5.62 16.94
CA PHE A 72 9.20 5.89 18.08
C PHE A 72 9.69 5.26 19.39
N TRP A 73 10.45 4.17 19.29
CA TRP A 73 11.01 3.39 20.38
C TRP A 73 12.27 4.01 20.99
N ARG A 74 12.88 5.01 20.34
CA ARG A 74 14.10 5.68 20.84
C ARG A 74 13.76 6.90 21.69
N ASN A 75 14.53 7.08 22.75
CA ASN A 75 14.44 8.29 23.56
C ASN A 75 15.07 9.48 22.83
N PHE A 76 14.33 10.59 22.74
CA PHE A 76 14.82 11.88 22.22
C PHE A 76 14.56 13.01 23.23
N GLY A 77 14.73 12.74 24.53
CA GLY A 77 14.43 13.66 25.62
C GLY A 77 12.95 14.06 25.63
N GLU A 78 12.65 15.32 25.96
CA GLU A 78 11.28 15.83 26.04
C GLU A 78 10.48 15.62 24.74
N SER A 79 11.16 15.60 23.59
CA SER A 79 10.51 15.38 22.29
C SER A 79 10.04 13.95 22.10
N ASN A 80 10.61 12.94 22.77
CA ASN A 80 10.12 11.56 22.79
C ASN A 80 10.65 10.83 24.03
N ASP A 81 10.01 11.04 25.17
CA ASP A 81 10.47 10.49 26.44
C ASP A 81 9.95 9.06 26.64
N VAL A 82 10.73 8.09 26.14
CA VAL A 82 10.44 6.65 26.22
C VAL A 82 11.64 5.88 26.76
N ASN A 83 11.40 4.70 27.31
CA ASN A 83 12.45 3.74 27.64
C ASN A 83 12.51 2.64 26.56
N PRO A 84 13.55 2.58 25.71
CA PRO A 84 13.65 1.56 24.65
C PRO A 84 13.57 0.13 25.20
N ALA A 85 14.07 -0.13 26.42
CA ALA A 85 14.06 -1.46 27.01
C ALA A 85 12.66 -1.99 27.34
N GLU A 86 11.66 -1.10 27.46
CA GLU A 86 10.27 -1.47 27.75
C GLU A 86 9.43 -1.70 26.48
N ILE A 87 9.97 -1.35 25.31
CA ILE A 87 9.26 -1.44 24.03
C ILE A 87 9.73 -2.70 23.31
N GLN A 88 8.81 -3.64 23.09
CA GLN A 88 9.11 -4.97 22.53
C GLN A 88 8.71 -5.11 21.06
N THR A 89 8.26 -4.02 20.43
CA THR A 89 7.86 -4.01 19.01
C THR A 89 9.09 -4.23 18.13
N GLU A 90 9.04 -5.22 17.25
CA GLU A 90 10.03 -5.39 16.20
C GLU A 90 9.80 -4.38 15.08
N VAL A 91 10.81 -3.61 14.69
CA VAL A 91 10.66 -2.54 13.69
C VAL A 91 11.50 -2.85 12.45
N PHE A 92 10.82 -2.98 11.32
CA PHE A 92 11.43 -3.10 9.99
C PHE A 92 11.35 -1.74 9.30
N ARG A 93 12.50 -1.15 8.95
CA ARG A 93 12.56 0.10 8.20
C ARG A 93 13.13 -0.19 6.81
N LEU A 94 12.25 -0.16 5.81
CA LEU A 94 12.54 -0.51 4.42
C LEU A 94 12.70 0.79 3.62
N PRO A 95 13.91 1.10 3.11
CA PRO A 95 14.14 2.33 2.36
C PRO A 95 13.43 2.27 1.00
N THR A 96 12.58 3.25 0.73
CA THR A 96 11.91 3.38 -0.57
C THR A 96 12.55 4.46 -1.43
N THR A 97 12.20 4.45 -2.71
CA THR A 97 12.45 5.54 -3.66
C THR A 97 11.63 6.79 -3.33
N CYS A 98 12.07 7.94 -3.86
CA CYS A 98 11.28 9.16 -3.91
C CYS A 98 10.75 9.46 -5.32
N PHE A 99 9.90 10.49 -5.44
CA PHE A 99 9.23 10.85 -6.70
C PHE A 99 10.16 11.05 -7.91
N ALA A 100 11.43 11.41 -7.68
CA ALA A 100 12.41 11.67 -8.74
C ALA A 100 13.08 10.39 -9.27
N GLU A 101 12.86 9.25 -8.62
CA GLU A 101 13.61 8.00 -8.85
C GLU A 101 12.79 6.93 -9.58
N GLU A 102 11.54 7.26 -9.94
CA GLU A 102 10.60 6.35 -10.59
C GLU A 102 9.85 7.03 -11.75
N ASP A 103 9.44 6.22 -12.71
CA ASP A 103 8.40 6.59 -13.67
C ASP A 103 7.03 6.32 -13.05
N GLY A 104 6.04 7.15 -13.35
CA GLY A 104 4.71 6.92 -12.81
C GLY A 104 3.73 8.03 -13.12
N SER A 105 2.53 7.90 -12.58
CA SER A 105 1.50 8.92 -12.70
C SER A 105 0.95 9.33 -11.34
N ILE A 106 0.72 10.63 -11.16
CA ILE A 106 0.01 11.19 -10.01
C ILE A 106 -1.23 11.96 -10.48
N VAL A 107 -2.30 11.88 -9.69
CA VAL A 107 -3.54 12.62 -9.97
C VAL A 107 -3.63 13.83 -9.06
N ASN A 108 -3.60 15.03 -9.63
CA ASN A 108 -3.70 16.27 -8.85
C ASN A 108 -5.15 16.59 -8.45
N SER A 109 -5.35 17.66 -7.67
CA SER A 109 -6.68 18.11 -7.22
C SER A 109 -7.62 18.52 -8.39
N GLY A 110 -7.06 18.86 -9.56
CA GLY A 110 -7.80 19.09 -10.80
C GLY A 110 -8.23 17.81 -11.54
N ARG A 111 -7.92 16.63 -10.97
CA ARG A 111 -8.13 15.30 -11.55
C ARG A 111 -7.29 15.01 -12.80
N TRP A 112 -6.18 15.72 -12.98
CA TRP A 112 -5.25 15.46 -14.08
C TRP A 112 -4.31 14.33 -13.68
N ALA A 113 -4.38 13.21 -14.39
CA ALA A 113 -3.39 12.14 -14.33
C ALA A 113 -2.16 12.58 -15.12
N GLN A 114 -1.07 12.88 -14.42
CA GLN A 114 0.15 13.43 -15.01
C GLN A 114 1.27 12.40 -14.89
N TRP A 115 1.85 12.04 -16.02
CA TRP A 115 3.02 11.16 -16.07
C TRP A 115 4.30 11.95 -15.73
N HIS A 116 5.20 11.33 -14.99
CA HIS A 116 6.56 11.79 -14.77
C HIS A 116 7.56 10.67 -15.08
N TRP A 117 8.82 11.07 -15.25
CA TRP A 117 9.90 10.17 -15.59
C TRP A 117 10.97 10.16 -14.51
N LYS A 118 11.61 9.00 -14.35
CA LYS A 118 12.78 8.80 -13.51
C LYS A 118 13.90 9.76 -13.94
N GLY A 119 14.39 10.54 -12.99
CA GLY A 119 15.49 11.49 -13.17
C GLY A 119 16.85 10.96 -12.73
N CYS A 120 16.89 10.08 -11.72
CA CYS A 120 18.12 9.47 -11.22
C CYS A 120 17.85 8.11 -10.59
N ASP A 121 18.91 7.32 -10.39
CA ASP A 121 18.84 6.12 -9.58
C ASP A 121 18.76 6.48 -8.09
N GLN A 122 18.18 5.55 -7.34
CA GLN A 122 17.93 5.68 -5.92
C GLN A 122 19.20 5.47 -5.09
N PRO A 123 19.27 6.05 -3.87
CA PRO A 123 20.44 5.92 -3.02
C PRO A 123 20.53 4.53 -2.37
N GLY A 124 21.74 3.97 -2.35
CA GLY A 124 22.04 2.72 -1.65
C GLY A 124 21.26 1.54 -2.22
N GLU A 125 20.51 0.87 -1.35
CA GLU A 125 19.71 -0.33 -1.67
C GLU A 125 18.20 -0.03 -1.59
N ALA A 126 17.81 1.24 -1.71
CA ALA A 126 16.40 1.61 -1.78
C ALA A 126 15.71 0.93 -2.98
N LEU A 127 14.41 0.67 -2.84
CA LEU A 127 13.59 0.04 -3.87
C LEU A 127 12.27 0.80 -4.07
N PRO A 128 11.67 0.74 -5.26
CA PRO A 128 10.28 1.10 -5.49
C PRO A 128 9.33 0.50 -4.45
N ASP A 129 8.34 1.28 -4.02
CA ASP A 129 7.26 0.80 -3.15
C ASP A 129 6.60 -0.47 -3.70
N VAL A 130 6.38 -0.50 -5.02
CA VAL A 130 5.77 -1.65 -5.70
C VAL A 130 6.65 -2.89 -5.61
N ASP A 131 7.97 -2.78 -5.74
CA ASP A 131 8.89 -3.91 -5.68
C ASP A 131 8.88 -4.54 -4.28
N ILE A 132 8.94 -3.72 -3.23
CA ILE A 132 8.89 -4.18 -1.83
C ILE A 132 7.60 -4.96 -1.55
N LEU A 133 6.45 -4.40 -1.93
CA LEU A 133 5.15 -5.06 -1.74
C LEU A 133 5.04 -6.35 -2.57
N SER A 134 5.60 -6.34 -3.78
CA SER A 134 5.61 -7.50 -4.67
C SER A 134 6.44 -8.65 -4.11
N MET A 135 7.64 -8.36 -3.58
CA MET A 135 8.48 -9.36 -2.93
C MET A 135 7.83 -9.93 -1.67
N LEU A 136 7.23 -9.08 -0.82
CA LEU A 136 6.49 -9.53 0.36
C LEU A 136 5.32 -10.44 -0.04
N ARG A 137 4.60 -10.09 -1.11
CA ARG A 137 3.53 -10.91 -1.67
C ARG A 137 4.04 -12.28 -2.14
N GLU A 138 5.15 -12.36 -2.86
CA GLU A 138 5.72 -13.64 -3.29
C GLU A 138 6.17 -14.51 -2.11
N GLU A 139 6.86 -13.95 -1.12
CA GLU A 139 7.27 -14.69 0.08
C GLU A 139 6.05 -15.23 0.85
N MET A 140 5.02 -14.41 1.03
CA MET A 140 3.77 -14.86 1.65
C MET A 140 3.12 -15.98 0.84
N HIS A 141 3.07 -15.86 -0.49
CA HIS A 141 2.51 -16.87 -1.38
C HIS A 141 3.26 -18.20 -1.28
N GLU A 142 4.60 -18.15 -1.23
CA GLU A 142 5.42 -19.35 -1.05
C GLU A 142 5.16 -20.03 0.30
N LEU A 143 5.05 -19.25 1.37
CA LEU A 143 4.73 -19.77 2.70
C LEU A 143 3.35 -20.44 2.72
N TYR A 144 2.34 -19.81 2.12
CA TYR A 144 1.01 -20.40 1.97
C TYR A 144 1.04 -21.72 1.19
N LYS A 145 1.84 -21.83 0.14
CA LYS A 145 1.99 -23.08 -0.63
C LYS A 145 2.68 -24.19 0.16
N LYS A 146 3.68 -23.84 0.97
CA LYS A 146 4.48 -24.79 1.76
C LYS A 146 3.74 -25.27 3.01
N GLU A 147 3.07 -24.34 3.70
CA GLU A 147 2.55 -24.56 5.06
C GLU A 147 1.02 -24.59 5.11
N GLY A 148 0.34 -24.14 4.05
CA GLY A 148 -1.10 -23.87 4.09
C GLY A 148 -1.41 -22.66 4.97
N GLY A 149 -2.70 -22.42 5.22
CA GLY A 149 -3.13 -21.35 6.10
C GLY A 149 -4.58 -20.94 5.88
N GLN A 150 -5.07 -20.06 6.74
CA GLN A 150 -6.40 -19.49 6.58
C GLN A 150 -6.38 -18.39 5.51
N GLY A 151 -7.37 -18.38 4.62
CA GLY A 151 -7.57 -17.28 3.66
C GLY A 151 -6.74 -17.36 2.38
N ILE A 152 -6.07 -18.49 2.11
CA ILE A 152 -5.30 -18.70 0.88
C ILE A 152 -6.15 -18.52 -0.39
N GLU A 153 -7.40 -18.97 -0.41
CA GLU A 153 -8.29 -18.84 -1.57
C GLU A 153 -8.48 -17.37 -1.98
N SER A 154 -8.67 -16.47 -1.02
CA SER A 154 -8.79 -15.03 -1.29
C SER A 154 -7.49 -14.42 -1.80
N PHE A 155 -6.36 -14.92 -1.29
CA PHE A 155 -5.04 -14.47 -1.70
C PHE A 155 -4.70 -14.90 -3.14
N GLU A 156 -5.03 -16.14 -3.51
CA GLU A 156 -4.83 -16.69 -4.86
C GLU A 156 -5.85 -16.15 -5.88
N ALA A 157 -7.02 -15.68 -5.44
CA ALA A 157 -8.00 -15.03 -6.30
C ALA A 157 -7.52 -13.67 -6.86
N MET A 158 -6.50 -13.06 -6.25
CA MET A 158 -5.94 -11.80 -6.73
C MET A 158 -5.08 -12.03 -7.97
N THR A 159 -5.49 -11.41 -9.09
CA THR A 159 -4.70 -11.39 -10.33
C THR A 159 -3.36 -10.71 -10.09
N TRP A 160 -2.28 -11.33 -10.58
CA TRP A 160 -0.91 -10.80 -10.48
C TRP A 160 -0.11 -11.09 -11.76
N ASN A 161 -0.65 -10.63 -12.90
CA ASN A 161 -0.18 -11.00 -14.24
C ASN A 161 0.80 -9.97 -14.82
N TYR A 162 1.87 -9.67 -14.10
CA TYR A 162 2.92 -8.76 -14.54
C TYR A 162 4.09 -9.53 -15.16
N ALA A 163 4.76 -8.93 -16.15
CA ALA A 163 5.89 -9.56 -16.84
C ALA A 163 7.02 -9.93 -15.87
N GLN A 164 7.25 -9.08 -14.87
CA GLN A 164 8.13 -9.36 -13.73
C GLN A 164 7.29 -9.28 -12.45
N PRO A 165 6.84 -10.41 -11.90
CA PRO A 165 5.95 -10.42 -10.73
C PRO A 165 6.49 -9.69 -9.49
N HIS A 166 7.81 -9.64 -9.33
CA HIS A 166 8.50 -8.96 -8.22
C HIS A 166 8.82 -7.48 -8.50
N SER A 167 8.60 -7.01 -9.73
CA SER A 167 8.78 -5.60 -10.12
C SER A 167 7.79 -5.21 -11.23
N PRO A 168 6.49 -5.09 -10.90
CA PRO A 168 5.47 -4.61 -11.82
C PRO A 168 5.81 -3.21 -12.34
N SER A 169 5.84 -3.01 -13.65
CA SER A 169 6.17 -1.69 -14.19
C SER A 169 4.99 -0.72 -14.06
N ALA A 170 5.30 0.57 -13.85
CA ALA A 170 4.30 1.63 -13.83
C ALA A 170 3.43 1.66 -15.10
N VAL A 171 3.97 1.25 -16.25
CA VAL A 171 3.25 1.18 -17.52
C VAL A 171 2.23 0.04 -17.53
N GLU A 172 2.58 -1.13 -17.01
CA GLU A 172 1.63 -2.25 -16.87
C GLU A 172 0.48 -1.86 -15.93
N LEU A 173 0.81 -1.28 -14.77
CA LEU A 173 -0.17 -0.80 -13.80
C LEU A 173 -1.09 0.27 -14.40
N ALA A 174 -0.54 1.25 -15.12
CA ALA A 174 -1.34 2.30 -15.75
C ALA A 174 -2.26 1.76 -16.86
N LYS A 175 -1.80 0.76 -17.63
CA LYS A 175 -2.62 0.09 -18.65
C LYS A 175 -3.75 -0.72 -18.02
N GLU A 176 -3.47 -1.41 -16.92
CA GLU A 176 -4.48 -2.14 -16.15
C GLU A 176 -5.54 -1.20 -15.59
N LEU A 177 -5.13 -0.07 -14.99
CA LEU A 177 -6.02 0.99 -14.51
C LEU A 177 -6.88 1.59 -15.63
N ASN A 178 -6.34 1.72 -16.84
CA ASN A 178 -7.08 2.22 -18.00
C ASN A 178 -8.10 1.21 -18.54
N GLY A 179 -7.74 -0.07 -18.57
CA GLY A 179 -8.61 -1.16 -18.95
C GLY A 179 -8.39 -1.71 -20.37
N TYR A 180 -8.88 -2.93 -20.56
CA TYR A 180 -8.78 -3.71 -21.80
C TYR A 180 -10.16 -4.22 -22.22
N ALA A 181 -10.38 -4.38 -23.52
CA ALA A 181 -11.55 -5.08 -24.03
C ALA A 181 -11.45 -6.57 -23.71
N LEU A 182 -12.39 -7.12 -22.93
CA LEU A 182 -12.38 -8.55 -22.56
C LEU A 182 -12.95 -9.46 -23.65
N GLU A 183 -13.67 -8.87 -24.61
CA GLU A 183 -14.26 -9.49 -25.79
C GLU A 183 -14.15 -8.53 -26.98
N ASP A 184 -14.52 -8.97 -28.18
CA ASP A 184 -14.66 -8.08 -29.33
C ASP A 184 -15.84 -7.13 -29.10
N LEU A 185 -15.60 -5.82 -29.26
CA LEU A 185 -16.58 -4.77 -29.02
C LEU A 185 -16.97 -4.11 -30.34
N TYR A 186 -18.25 -3.90 -30.53
CA TYR A 186 -18.82 -3.37 -31.77
C TYR A 186 -19.64 -2.11 -31.51
N ASP A 187 -19.69 -1.20 -32.48
CA ASP A 187 -20.56 -0.03 -32.46
C ASP A 187 -22.03 -0.42 -32.72
N PRO A 188 -23.01 0.50 -32.56
CA PRO A 188 -24.42 0.22 -32.87
C PRO A 188 -24.70 -0.16 -34.33
N ASN A 189 -23.77 0.11 -35.25
CA ASN A 189 -23.87 -0.23 -36.67
C ASN A 189 -23.23 -1.60 -36.99
N GLY A 190 -22.66 -2.29 -36.00
CA GLY A 190 -21.99 -3.58 -36.15
C GLY A 190 -20.53 -3.49 -36.61
N ASN A 191 -19.91 -2.30 -36.59
CA ASN A 191 -18.48 -2.16 -36.91
C ASN A 191 -17.63 -2.50 -35.68
N LEU A 192 -16.56 -3.26 -35.88
CA LEU A 192 -15.62 -3.62 -34.82
C LEU A 192 -14.88 -2.37 -34.30
N MET A 193 -15.04 -2.07 -33.02
CA MET A 193 -14.37 -0.97 -32.32
C MET A 193 -13.08 -1.40 -31.64
N TYR A 194 -13.13 -2.50 -30.89
CA TYR A 194 -11.99 -3.05 -30.16
C TYR A 194 -11.97 -4.57 -30.30
N LYS A 195 -10.77 -5.13 -30.49
CA LYS A 195 -10.58 -6.58 -30.41
C LYS A 195 -10.42 -7.01 -28.95
N LYS A 196 -10.80 -8.24 -28.64
CA LYS A 196 -10.46 -8.88 -27.37
C LYS A 196 -8.97 -8.75 -27.06
N GLY A 197 -8.65 -8.28 -25.87
CA GLY A 197 -7.30 -8.00 -25.38
C GLY A 197 -6.72 -6.66 -25.80
N GLN A 198 -7.44 -5.84 -26.57
CA GLN A 198 -6.97 -4.51 -26.97
C GLN A 198 -7.11 -3.52 -25.80
N LEU A 199 -6.06 -2.71 -25.58
CA LEU A 199 -6.08 -1.59 -24.64
C LEU A 199 -7.09 -0.54 -25.11
N LEU A 200 -7.88 -0.02 -24.18
CA LEU A 200 -8.84 1.04 -24.46
C LEU A 200 -8.13 2.37 -24.69
N ASN A 201 -8.70 3.25 -25.53
CA ASN A 201 -8.09 4.55 -25.82
C ASN A 201 -8.13 5.52 -24.63
N GLY A 202 -8.94 5.23 -23.61
CA GLY A 202 -9.05 6.00 -22.38
C GLY A 202 -10.14 5.46 -21.45
N PHE A 203 -10.11 5.88 -20.19
CA PHE A 203 -11.09 5.47 -19.17
C PHE A 203 -12.56 5.75 -19.55
N CYS A 204 -12.83 6.81 -20.32
CA CYS A 204 -14.20 7.21 -20.71
C CYS A 204 -14.74 6.51 -21.97
N THR A 205 -14.09 5.45 -22.46
CA THR A 205 -14.42 4.86 -23.77
C THR A 205 -15.84 4.26 -23.85
N PHE A 206 -16.52 4.02 -22.72
CA PHE A 206 -17.86 3.41 -22.65
C PHE A 206 -18.97 4.30 -22.07
N THR A 207 -18.78 5.62 -22.03
CA THR A 207 -19.86 6.56 -21.68
C THR A 207 -20.67 7.00 -22.89
#